data_AF-A0A9X5JMZ6-F1
#
_entry.id   AF-A0A9X5JMZ6-F1
#
_cell.length_a   1.000
_cell.length_b   1.000
_cell.length_c   1.000
_cell.angle_alpha   90.00
_cell.angle_beta   90.00
_cell.angle_gamma   90.00
#
_symmetry.space_group_name_H-M   'P 1'
#
loop_
_entity.id
_entity.type
_entity.pdbx_description
1 polymer ?
#
loop_
_entity_poly.entity_id
_entity_poly.type
_entity_poly.pdbx_seq_one_letter_code
_entity_poly.pdbx_strand_id
1 'polypeptide(L)'
;MRDARLPRTLAGLLAGVALGLAGALMQSLTRNPLADPGILGVNAGAGFAVVIGIALFGADSPVDWLGFAFGGALLASVLVAMTGAIGGGRVNPVRLTLAGVALGAVLDGLTSGLSLLNPDIYDHLRFWHSGSLDIRNFSTLRTLFPAVLIGSMVAIALSQALNSLSMGGDMATALGTRVARTQLLGLLAIALLCGAATAAVGPIAFVGLMTPHFARWLVGNDHRWMLPATALVTPILLLAADILGRLLVAGELRVSIVTAMLGAPMLIVLVRRKLGRGAI
;
A
#
# COMPACT_ATOMS: atom_id res chain seq x y z
N MET A 1 0.46 22.99 -21.60
CA MET A 1 0.60 21.51 -21.76
C MET A 1 1.80 20.92 -21.00
N ARG A 2 2.93 21.63 -20.81
CA ARG A 2 4.06 21.15 -19.98
C ARG A 2 3.73 21.14 -18.48
N ASP A 3 2.81 21.98 -18.02
CA ASP A 3 2.56 22.23 -16.59
C ASP A 3 1.82 21.10 -15.85
N ALA A 4 1.03 20.28 -16.53
CA ALA A 4 0.30 19.17 -15.91
C ALA A 4 1.06 17.82 -15.91
N ARG A 5 2.09 17.67 -16.77
CA ARG A 5 2.82 16.39 -16.90
C ARG A 5 3.83 16.17 -15.76
N LEU A 6 4.45 17.25 -15.29
CA LEU A 6 5.46 17.18 -14.22
C LEU A 6 4.83 16.80 -12.86
N PRO A 7 3.74 17.43 -12.38
CA PRO A 7 3.04 17.01 -11.17
C PRO A 7 2.62 15.54 -11.21
N ARG A 8 2.03 15.09 -12.31
CA ARG A 8 1.63 13.67 -12.51
C ARG A 8 2.81 12.70 -12.40
N THR A 9 3.93 13.05 -13.03
CA THR A 9 5.13 12.19 -12.98
C THR A 9 5.68 12.12 -11.56
N LEU A 10 5.77 13.25 -10.86
CA LEU A 10 6.22 13.31 -9.47
C LEU A 10 5.25 12.58 -8.53
N ALA A 11 3.94 12.63 -8.79
CA ALA A 11 2.94 11.84 -8.08
C ALA A 11 3.19 10.34 -8.23
N GLY A 12 3.43 9.87 -9.46
CA GLY A 12 3.77 8.48 -9.72
C GLY A 12 5.07 8.03 -9.06
N LEU A 13 6.08 8.90 -9.02
CA LEU A 13 7.32 8.64 -8.28
C LEU A 13 7.05 8.51 -6.78
N LEU A 14 6.36 9.49 -6.19
CA LEU A 14 6.12 9.57 -4.76
C LEU A 14 5.23 8.41 -4.27
N ALA A 15 4.10 8.19 -4.93
CA ALA A 15 3.19 7.10 -4.63
C ALA A 15 3.84 5.74 -4.90
N GLY A 16 4.66 5.63 -5.95
CA GLY A 16 5.39 4.41 -6.26
C GLY A 16 6.37 4.02 -5.16
N VAL A 17 7.20 4.96 -4.68
CA VAL A 17 8.09 4.70 -3.55
C VAL A 17 7.29 4.25 -2.33
N ALA A 18 6.20 4.96 -2.01
CA ALA A 18 5.39 4.69 -0.85
C ALA A 18 4.72 3.31 -0.89
N LEU A 19 4.01 2.98 -1.98
CA LEU A 19 3.32 1.70 -2.14
C LEU A 19 4.30 0.53 -2.20
N GLY A 20 5.44 0.71 -2.87
CA GLY A 20 6.47 -0.32 -2.98
C GLY A 20 7.08 -0.66 -1.63
N LEU A 21 7.52 0.36 -0.88
CA LEU A 21 8.10 0.16 0.45
C LEU A 21 7.07 -0.36 1.45
N ALA A 22 5.83 0.15 1.42
CA ALA A 22 4.76 -0.37 2.27
C ALA A 22 4.47 -1.85 1.97
N GLY A 23 4.44 -2.24 0.69
CA GLY A 23 4.31 -3.63 0.26
C GLY A 23 5.45 -4.50 0.78
N ALA A 24 6.71 -4.06 0.60
CA ALA A 24 7.86 -4.80 1.08
C ALA A 24 7.83 -4.97 2.61
N LEU A 25 7.60 -3.88 3.37
CA LEU A 25 7.44 -3.94 4.83
C LEU A 25 6.32 -4.88 5.24
N MET A 26 5.17 -4.79 4.59
CA MET A 26 4.02 -5.64 4.89
C MET A 26 4.37 -7.13 4.72
N GLN A 27 5.04 -7.49 3.62
CA GLN A 27 5.48 -8.87 3.38
C GLN A 27 6.49 -9.34 4.42
N SER A 28 7.43 -8.48 4.82
CA SER A 28 8.45 -8.80 5.83
C SER A 28 7.85 -9.01 7.22
N LEU A 29 6.97 -8.10 7.66
CA LEU A 29 6.36 -8.16 8.99
C LEU A 29 5.38 -9.33 9.13
N THR A 30 4.57 -9.56 8.11
CA THR A 30 3.60 -10.67 8.08
C THR A 30 4.27 -12.01 7.77
N ARG A 31 5.54 -12.00 7.36
CA ARG A 31 6.27 -13.18 6.83
C ARG A 31 5.47 -13.89 5.74
N ASN A 32 4.77 -13.11 4.93
CA ASN A 32 3.93 -13.59 3.86
C ASN A 32 4.29 -12.87 2.55
N PRO A 33 4.91 -13.56 1.57
CA PRO A 33 5.27 -12.95 0.30
C PRO A 33 4.07 -12.54 -0.57
N LEU A 34 2.85 -12.93 -0.17
CA LEU A 34 1.60 -12.55 -0.83
C LEU A 34 0.90 -11.37 -0.12
N ALA A 35 1.47 -10.84 0.96
CA ALA A 35 0.88 -9.71 1.63
C ALA A 35 1.00 -8.45 0.76
N ASP A 36 -0.10 -7.73 0.65
CA ASP A 36 -0.22 -6.46 -0.06
C ASP A 36 -1.12 -5.55 0.78
N PRO A 37 -0.75 -4.29 1.01
CA PRO A 37 -1.60 -3.37 1.76
C PRO A 37 -2.98 -3.14 1.13
N GLY A 38 -3.08 -3.23 -0.21
CA GLY A 38 -4.34 -3.17 -0.93
C GLY A 38 -5.23 -4.39 -0.69
N ILE A 39 -4.64 -5.59 -0.60
CA ILE A 39 -5.38 -6.83 -0.28
C ILE A 39 -5.73 -6.91 1.21
N LEU A 40 -4.86 -6.42 2.09
CA LEU A 40 -5.07 -6.46 3.54
C LEU A 40 -6.00 -5.35 4.07
N GLY A 41 -6.70 -4.63 3.18
CA GLY A 41 -7.69 -3.62 3.58
C GLY A 41 -7.09 -2.33 4.16
N VAL A 42 -5.77 -2.15 4.14
CA VAL A 42 -5.10 -0.94 4.65
C VAL A 42 -5.42 0.26 3.77
N ASN A 43 -5.36 0.09 2.44
CA ASN A 43 -5.72 1.15 1.50
C ASN A 43 -7.22 1.46 1.54
N ALA A 44 -8.07 0.45 1.73
CA ALA A 44 -9.52 0.65 1.92
C ALA A 44 -9.81 1.43 3.22
N GLY A 45 -9.11 1.11 4.31
CA GLY A 45 -9.17 1.85 5.57
C GLY A 45 -8.75 3.31 5.42
N ALA A 46 -7.64 3.56 4.73
CA ALA A 46 -7.22 4.92 4.42
C ALA A 46 -8.30 5.68 3.63
N GLY A 47 -8.85 5.08 2.59
CA GLY A 47 -9.85 5.74 1.75
C GLY A 47 -11.17 6.01 2.46
N PHE A 48 -11.69 5.03 3.18
CA PHE A 48 -12.91 5.20 3.96
C PHE A 48 -12.75 6.30 5.01
N ALA A 49 -11.61 6.39 5.68
CA ALA A 49 -11.36 7.43 6.67
C ALA A 49 -11.30 8.83 6.04
N VAL A 50 -10.72 8.98 4.85
CA VAL A 50 -10.75 10.25 4.10
C VAL A 50 -12.18 10.64 3.75
N VAL A 51 -12.99 9.67 3.30
CA VAL A 51 -14.41 9.90 2.97
C VAL A 51 -15.19 10.36 4.20
N ILE A 52 -14.99 9.72 5.35
CA ILE A 52 -15.56 10.18 6.63
C ILE A 52 -15.09 11.59 6.97
N GLY A 53 -13.80 11.88 6.79
CA GLY A 53 -13.22 13.20 7.02
C GLY A 53 -13.91 14.28 6.19
N ILE A 54 -14.13 14.04 4.91
CA ILE A 54 -14.85 14.96 4.02
C ILE A 54 -16.32 15.07 4.46
N ALA A 55 -16.99 13.94 4.66
CA ALA A 55 -18.42 13.87 4.92
C ALA A 55 -18.86 14.48 6.25
N LEU A 56 -18.11 14.22 7.32
CA LEU A 56 -18.51 14.56 8.69
C LEU A 56 -17.71 15.72 9.27
N PHE A 57 -16.48 15.95 8.79
CA PHE A 57 -15.55 16.93 9.36
C PHE A 57 -15.18 18.05 8.37
N GLY A 58 -15.68 18.02 7.13
CA GLY A 58 -15.39 19.04 6.13
C GLY A 58 -13.92 19.10 5.71
N ALA A 59 -13.23 17.96 5.72
CA ALA A 59 -11.81 17.88 5.36
C ALA A 59 -11.57 18.28 3.89
N ASP A 60 -10.98 19.45 3.66
CA ASP A 60 -10.79 20.00 2.30
C ASP A 60 -9.30 20.25 1.95
N SER A 61 -8.37 19.97 2.88
CA SER A 61 -6.94 20.15 2.63
C SER A 61 -6.17 18.83 2.48
N PRO A 62 -5.06 18.81 1.72
CA PRO A 62 -4.19 17.63 1.64
C PRO A 62 -3.62 17.17 2.99
N VAL A 63 -3.51 18.08 3.97
CA VAL A 63 -3.06 17.74 5.33
C VAL A 63 -4.13 16.94 6.06
N ASP A 64 -5.40 17.36 5.93
CA ASP A 64 -6.53 16.66 6.55
C ASP A 64 -6.67 15.27 5.94
N TRP A 65 -6.62 15.18 4.60
CA TRP A 65 -6.68 13.90 3.90
C TRP A 65 -5.55 12.96 4.34
N LEU A 66 -4.32 13.47 4.51
CA LEU A 66 -3.21 12.67 5.04
C LEU A 66 -3.49 12.17 6.47
N GLY A 67 -3.99 13.04 7.35
CA GLY A 67 -4.29 12.71 8.74
C GLY A 67 -5.36 11.61 8.86
N PHE A 68 -6.47 11.77 8.14
CA PHE A 68 -7.53 10.77 8.08
C PHE A 68 -7.05 9.47 7.42
N ALA A 69 -6.34 9.55 6.29
CA ALA A 69 -5.81 8.38 5.60
C ALA A 69 -4.83 7.58 6.47
N PHE A 70 -3.94 8.27 7.20
CA PHE A 70 -3.02 7.64 8.15
C PHE A 70 -3.77 6.95 9.29
N GLY A 71 -4.74 7.65 9.91
CA GLY A 71 -5.55 7.09 10.99
C GLY A 71 -6.35 5.86 10.54
N GLY A 72 -6.98 5.95 9.37
CA GLY A 72 -7.72 4.84 8.75
C GLY A 72 -6.83 3.64 8.40
N ALA A 73 -5.67 3.90 7.78
CA ALA A 73 -4.69 2.86 7.46
C ALA A 73 -4.18 2.15 8.72
N LEU A 74 -3.86 2.92 9.77
CA LEU A 74 -3.37 2.38 11.04
C LEU A 74 -4.45 1.55 11.74
N LEU A 75 -5.67 2.09 11.85
CA LEU A 75 -6.80 1.38 12.45
C LEU A 75 -7.11 0.08 11.70
N ALA A 76 -7.19 0.12 10.37
CA ALA A 76 -7.42 -1.07 9.56
C ALA A 76 -6.31 -2.11 9.74
N SER A 77 -5.05 -1.67 9.75
CA SER A 77 -3.91 -2.59 9.96
C SER A 77 -3.94 -3.23 11.35
N VAL A 78 -4.32 -2.50 12.39
CA VAL A 78 -4.49 -3.02 13.76
C VAL A 78 -5.66 -4.01 13.82
N LEU A 79 -6.81 -3.68 13.25
CA LEU A 79 -7.98 -4.57 13.22
C LEU A 79 -7.67 -5.89 12.52
N VAL A 80 -6.96 -5.84 11.38
CA VAL A 80 -6.53 -7.03 10.65
C VAL A 80 -5.50 -7.83 11.45
N ALA A 81 -4.52 -7.16 12.08
CA ALA A 81 -3.56 -7.84 12.95
C ALA A 81 -4.23 -8.53 14.16
N MET A 82 -5.18 -7.86 14.80
CA MET A 82 -5.93 -8.43 15.93
C MET A 82 -6.77 -9.62 15.50
N THR A 83 -7.57 -9.49 14.44
CA THR A 83 -8.40 -10.58 13.91
C THR A 83 -7.58 -11.77 13.43
N GLY A 84 -6.42 -11.53 12.81
CA GLY A 84 -5.46 -12.57 12.43
C GLY A 84 -4.80 -13.29 13.61
N ALA A 85 -4.79 -12.68 14.79
CA ALA A 85 -4.25 -13.23 16.03
C ALA A 85 -5.31 -13.93 16.91
N ILE A 86 -6.61 -13.78 16.62
CA ILE A 86 -7.69 -14.47 17.33
C ILE A 86 -7.52 -15.99 17.16
N GLY A 87 -7.56 -16.73 18.28
CA GLY A 87 -7.43 -18.19 18.32
C GLY A 87 -6.10 -18.72 18.85
N GLY A 88 -5.29 -17.89 19.53
CA GLY A 88 -4.23 -18.33 20.45
C GLY A 88 -3.00 -19.02 19.84
N GLY A 89 -2.90 -19.10 18.51
CA GLY A 89 -1.79 -19.73 17.79
C GLY A 89 -0.98 -18.74 16.96
N ARG A 90 0.10 -19.23 16.31
CA ARG A 90 0.88 -18.47 15.32
C ARG A 90 -0.07 -17.81 14.30
N VAL A 91 0.14 -16.51 14.03
CA VAL A 91 -0.62 -15.73 13.04
C VAL A 91 -0.65 -16.51 11.73
N ASN A 92 -1.85 -16.93 11.31
CA ASN A 92 -2.00 -17.67 10.05
C ASN A 92 -2.10 -16.66 8.91
N PRO A 93 -1.16 -16.66 7.94
CA PRO A 93 -1.17 -15.70 6.83
C PRO A 93 -2.46 -15.73 6.00
N VAL A 94 -3.09 -16.90 5.87
CA VAL A 94 -4.37 -17.06 5.15
C VAL A 94 -5.49 -16.36 5.91
N ARG A 95 -5.59 -16.55 7.25
CA ARG A 95 -6.59 -15.87 8.07
C ARG A 95 -6.42 -14.35 8.04
N LEU A 96 -5.17 -13.87 8.12
CA LEU A 96 -4.86 -12.45 8.01
C LEU A 96 -5.32 -11.86 6.68
N THR A 97 -5.09 -12.61 5.59
CA THR A 97 -5.50 -12.20 4.24
C THR A 97 -7.03 -12.17 4.12
N LEU A 98 -7.72 -13.21 4.58
CA LEU A 98 -9.19 -13.26 4.56
C LEU A 98 -9.82 -12.16 5.42
N ALA A 99 -9.26 -11.89 6.61
CA ALA A 99 -9.71 -10.81 7.47
C ALA A 99 -9.53 -9.44 6.80
N GLY A 100 -8.39 -9.22 6.15
CA GLY A 100 -8.13 -7.99 5.40
C GLY A 100 -9.08 -7.80 4.21
N VAL A 101 -9.32 -8.86 3.44
CA VAL A 101 -10.29 -8.84 2.32
C VAL A 101 -11.71 -8.57 2.81
N ALA A 102 -12.13 -9.22 3.90
CA ALA A 102 -13.45 -9.01 4.49
C ALA A 102 -13.61 -7.58 5.03
N LEU A 103 -12.61 -7.06 5.75
CA LEU A 103 -12.60 -5.70 6.24
C LEU A 103 -12.63 -4.70 5.07
N GLY A 104 -11.80 -4.90 4.06
CA GLY A 104 -11.78 -4.09 2.85
C GLY A 104 -13.15 -4.02 2.18
N ALA A 105 -13.80 -5.18 1.96
CA ALA A 105 -15.13 -5.25 1.36
C ALA A 105 -16.20 -4.48 2.18
N VAL A 106 -16.15 -4.55 3.52
CA VAL A 106 -17.06 -3.78 4.38
C VAL A 106 -16.81 -2.28 4.23
N LEU A 107 -15.55 -1.85 4.29
CA LEU A 107 -15.17 -0.43 4.20
C LEU A 107 -15.48 0.16 2.81
N ASP A 108 -15.25 -0.62 1.74
CA ASP A 108 -15.60 -0.24 0.37
C ASP A 108 -17.12 -0.16 0.19
N GLY A 109 -17.87 -1.10 0.78
CA GLY A 109 -19.33 -1.09 0.79
C GLY A 109 -19.90 0.13 1.51
N LEU A 110 -19.36 0.47 2.69
CA LEU A 110 -19.74 1.67 3.44
C LEU A 110 -19.38 2.95 2.67
N THR A 111 -18.20 3.00 2.06
CA THR A 111 -17.77 4.10 1.19
C THR A 111 -18.74 4.29 0.02
N SER A 112 -19.13 3.19 -0.62
CA SER A 112 -20.09 3.20 -1.73
C SER A 112 -21.49 3.65 -1.27
N GLY A 113 -21.94 3.19 -0.11
CA GLY A 113 -23.21 3.63 0.49
C GLY A 113 -23.24 5.13 0.77
N LEU A 114 -22.18 5.68 1.38
CA LEU A 114 -22.05 7.12 1.63
C LEU A 114 -22.05 7.93 0.32
N SER A 115 -21.33 7.44 -0.69
CA SER A 115 -21.29 8.05 -2.03
C SER A 115 -22.68 8.14 -2.67
N LEU A 116 -23.50 7.09 -2.54
CA LEU A 116 -24.85 7.08 -3.10
C LEU A 116 -25.83 7.99 -2.37
N LEU A 117 -25.59 8.27 -1.09
CA LEU A 117 -26.46 9.11 -0.27
C LEU A 117 -26.13 10.61 -0.35
N ASN A 118 -24.93 10.96 -0.82
CA ASN A 118 -24.46 12.35 -0.85
C ASN A 118 -23.79 12.68 -2.20
N PRO A 119 -24.44 13.51 -3.05
CA PRO A 119 -23.90 13.91 -4.35
C PRO A 119 -22.52 14.58 -4.30
N ASP A 120 -22.24 15.36 -3.25
CA ASP A 120 -20.95 16.04 -3.12
C ASP A 120 -19.83 15.01 -2.88
N ILE A 121 -20.09 14.03 -2.01
CA ILE A 121 -19.18 12.91 -1.76
C ILE A 121 -18.97 12.10 -3.05
N TYR A 122 -20.03 11.88 -3.83
CA TYR A 122 -19.97 11.18 -5.11
C TYR A 122 -19.04 11.86 -6.10
N ASP A 123 -19.13 13.18 -6.26
CA ASP A 123 -18.29 13.93 -7.19
C ASP A 123 -16.82 13.92 -6.77
N HIS A 124 -16.53 14.04 -5.47
CA HIS A 124 -15.17 13.87 -4.95
C HIS A 124 -14.65 12.43 -5.15
N LEU A 125 -15.48 11.42 -4.87
CA LEU A 125 -15.10 10.01 -4.96
C LEU A 125 -14.95 9.50 -6.39
N ARG A 126 -15.73 9.98 -7.35
CA ARG A 126 -15.72 9.53 -8.75
C ARG A 126 -14.30 9.55 -9.35
N PHE A 127 -13.52 10.58 -9.02
CA PHE A 127 -12.16 10.74 -9.51
C PHE A 127 -11.13 10.05 -8.60
N TRP A 128 -11.38 9.97 -7.30
CA TRP A 128 -10.44 9.47 -6.29
C TRP A 128 -10.51 7.94 -6.07
N HIS A 129 -11.71 7.35 -6.02
CA HIS A 129 -11.96 5.92 -5.70
C HIS A 129 -11.28 4.93 -6.65
N SER A 130 -10.89 5.44 -7.81
CA SER A 130 -10.42 4.64 -8.92
C SER A 130 -8.92 4.69 -9.12
N GLY A 131 -8.16 5.28 -8.19
CA GLY A 131 -6.71 5.28 -8.20
C GLY A 131 -6.12 5.97 -9.44
N SER A 132 -5.88 7.28 -9.37
CA SER A 132 -5.45 8.09 -10.51
C SER A 132 -4.21 8.93 -10.19
N LEU A 133 -3.31 9.05 -11.18
CA LEU A 133 -2.19 9.98 -11.14
C LEU A 133 -2.55 11.36 -11.73
N ASP A 134 -3.83 11.68 -11.96
CA ASP A 134 -4.27 13.00 -12.44
C ASP A 134 -4.16 14.10 -11.36
N ILE A 135 -3.01 14.15 -10.69
CA ILE A 135 -2.64 15.23 -9.77
C ILE A 135 -2.18 16.42 -10.60
N ARG A 136 -2.89 17.55 -10.45
CA ARG A 136 -2.60 18.79 -11.19
C ARG A 136 -1.91 19.85 -10.34
N ASN A 137 -1.80 19.67 -9.03
CA ASN A 137 -1.25 20.65 -8.11
C ASN A 137 0.06 20.17 -7.44
N PHE A 138 1.02 21.08 -7.29
CA PHE A 138 2.24 20.83 -6.52
C PHE A 138 2.03 20.89 -5.00
N SER A 139 0.94 21.52 -4.55
CA SER A 139 0.63 21.67 -3.12
C SER A 139 0.43 20.32 -2.45
N THR A 140 -0.38 19.42 -3.05
CA THR A 140 -0.60 18.07 -2.54
C THR A 140 0.72 17.30 -2.45
N LEU A 141 1.57 17.35 -3.48
CA LEU A 141 2.88 16.70 -3.45
C LEU A 141 3.79 17.23 -2.35
N ARG A 142 3.83 18.55 -2.15
CA ARG A 142 4.64 19.19 -1.11
C ARG A 142 4.21 18.77 0.29
N THR A 143 2.90 18.61 0.51
CA THR A 143 2.35 18.15 1.79
C THR A 143 2.65 16.68 2.06
N LEU A 144 2.56 15.82 1.05
CA LEU A 144 2.71 14.38 1.21
C LEU A 144 4.18 13.93 1.17
N PHE A 145 5.06 14.71 0.53
CA PHE A 145 6.48 14.39 0.41
C PHE A 145 7.18 14.13 1.75
N PRO A 146 7.04 14.98 2.80
CA PRO A 146 7.64 14.71 4.10
C PRO A 146 7.17 13.39 4.72
N ALA A 147 5.89 13.05 4.60
CA ALA A 147 5.34 11.80 5.14
C ALA A 147 5.94 10.57 4.45
N VAL A 148 6.03 10.60 3.11
CA VAL A 148 6.68 9.52 2.35
C VAL A 148 8.16 9.43 2.65
N LEU A 149 8.86 10.57 2.77
CA LEU A 149 10.27 10.60 3.13
C LEU A 149 10.51 9.97 4.51
N ILE A 150 9.74 10.37 5.53
CA ILE A 150 9.83 9.82 6.89
C ILE A 150 9.54 8.32 6.89
N GLY A 151 8.44 7.88 6.27
CA GLY A 151 8.10 6.47 6.18
C GLY A 151 9.18 5.65 5.47
N SER A 152 9.78 6.21 4.41
CA SER A 152 10.86 5.57 3.66
C SER A 152 12.15 5.46 4.48
N MET A 153 12.53 6.52 5.20
CA MET A 153 13.68 6.51 6.10
C MET A 153 13.51 5.46 7.20
N VAL A 154 12.32 5.38 7.80
CA VAL A 154 12.00 4.33 8.78
C VAL A 154 12.10 2.95 8.14
N ALA A 155 11.53 2.75 6.95
CA ALA A 155 11.59 1.47 6.24
C ALA A 155 13.04 1.01 6.03
N ILE A 156 13.90 1.89 5.51
CA ILE A 156 15.30 1.59 5.22
C ILE A 156 16.09 1.34 6.52
N ALA A 157 15.86 2.14 7.56
CA ALA A 157 16.49 1.95 8.87
C ALA A 157 16.13 0.61 9.53
N LEU A 158 14.94 0.07 9.23
CA LEU A 158 14.50 -1.24 9.72
C LEU A 158 15.08 -2.42 8.93
N SER A 159 15.75 -2.20 7.79
CA SER A 159 16.24 -3.27 6.90
C SER A 159 16.97 -4.42 7.61
N GLN A 160 17.92 -4.09 8.50
CA GLN A 160 18.67 -5.11 9.24
C GLN A 160 17.77 -5.89 10.23
N ALA A 161 16.89 -5.19 10.93
CA ALA A 161 15.96 -5.82 11.87
C ALA A 161 14.96 -6.74 11.13
N LEU A 162 14.56 -6.38 9.91
CA LEU A 162 13.68 -7.19 9.06
C LEU A 162 14.40 -8.47 8.58
N ASN A 163 15.69 -8.41 8.25
CA ASN A 163 16.49 -9.60 8.00
C ASN A 163 16.49 -10.54 9.21
N SER A 164 16.73 -10.01 10.42
CA SER A 164 16.66 -10.81 11.65
C SER A 164 15.29 -11.44 11.86
N LEU A 165 14.21 -10.67 11.69
CA LEU A 165 12.83 -11.15 11.83
C LEU A 165 12.46 -12.26 10.83
N SER A 166 13.05 -12.23 9.63
CA SER A 166 12.81 -13.25 8.61
C SER A 166 13.28 -14.64 9.04
N MET A 167 14.26 -14.73 9.95
CA MET A 167 14.75 -15.99 10.53
C MET A 167 13.85 -16.53 11.65
N GLY A 168 12.85 -15.77 12.10
CA GLY A 168 11.96 -16.12 13.21
C GLY A 168 12.09 -15.19 14.41
N GLY A 169 11.04 -15.11 15.23
CA GLY A 169 10.98 -14.18 16.37
C GLY A 169 12.00 -14.50 17.46
N ASP A 170 12.20 -15.79 17.77
CA ASP A 170 13.12 -16.24 18.81
C ASP A 170 14.58 -15.99 18.38
N MET A 171 14.93 -16.34 17.14
CA MET A 171 16.25 -16.05 16.56
C MET A 171 16.52 -14.54 16.47
N ALA A 172 15.54 -13.75 16.02
CA ALA A 172 15.67 -12.30 15.97
C ALA A 172 15.96 -11.70 17.36
N THR A 173 15.27 -12.21 18.40
CA THR A 173 15.47 -11.80 19.79
C THR A 173 16.86 -12.19 20.29
N ALA A 174 17.33 -13.39 19.99
CA ALA A 174 18.69 -13.85 20.31
C ALA A 174 19.78 -13.00 19.63
N LEU A 175 19.52 -12.49 18.43
CA LEU A 175 20.39 -11.56 17.71
C LEU A 175 20.26 -10.09 18.18
N GLY A 176 19.57 -9.83 19.30
CA GLY A 176 19.42 -8.51 19.90
C GLY A 176 18.37 -7.61 19.23
N THR A 177 17.54 -8.15 18.34
CA THR A 177 16.48 -7.38 17.66
C THR A 177 15.30 -7.19 18.60
N ARG A 178 14.87 -5.94 18.80
CA ARG A 178 13.66 -5.63 19.60
C ARG A 178 12.40 -5.86 18.76
N VAL A 179 11.97 -7.13 18.66
CA VAL A 179 10.87 -7.59 17.78
C VAL A 179 9.63 -6.70 17.84
N ALA A 180 9.09 -6.43 19.04
CA ALA A 180 7.88 -5.62 19.20
C ALA A 180 8.06 -4.18 18.70
N ARG A 181 9.22 -3.57 18.96
CA ARG A 181 9.53 -2.21 18.48
C ARG A 181 9.66 -2.18 16.96
N THR A 182 10.32 -3.18 16.36
CA THR A 182 10.45 -3.28 14.90
C THR A 182 9.10 -3.48 14.23
N GLN A 183 8.23 -4.31 14.80
CA GLN A 183 6.87 -4.51 14.31
C GLN A 183 6.03 -3.23 14.41
N LEU A 184 6.09 -2.52 15.54
CA LEU A 184 5.37 -1.26 15.73
C LEU A 184 5.84 -0.18 14.75
N LEU A 185 7.15 0.05 14.65
CA LEU A 185 7.71 1.04 13.72
C LEU A 185 7.41 0.68 12.26
N GLY A 186 7.47 -0.61 11.92
CA GLY A 186 7.11 -1.09 10.60
C GLY A 186 5.62 -0.88 10.28
N LEU A 187 4.73 -1.14 11.24
CA LEU A 187 3.29 -0.89 11.12
C LEU A 187 2.98 0.60 10.92
N LEU A 188 3.62 1.47 11.70
CA LEU A 188 3.50 2.93 11.57
C LEU A 188 4.02 3.41 10.21
N ALA A 189 5.15 2.88 9.74
CA ALA A 189 5.68 3.21 8.43
C ALA A 189 4.76 2.74 7.30
N ILE A 190 4.19 1.53 7.38
CA ILE A 190 3.19 1.04 6.43
C ILE A 190 1.98 1.97 6.41
N ALA A 191 1.40 2.28 7.58
CA ALA A 191 0.23 3.15 7.66
C ALA A 191 0.51 4.55 7.10
N LEU A 192 1.69 5.13 7.37
CA LEU A 192 2.09 6.43 6.86
C LEU A 192 2.30 6.42 5.35
N LEU A 193 2.99 5.41 4.82
CA LEU A 193 3.25 5.28 3.38
C LEU A 193 1.97 4.98 2.60
N CYS A 194 1.15 4.03 3.07
CA CYS A 194 -0.15 3.73 2.47
C CYS A 194 -1.11 4.90 2.57
N GLY A 195 -1.17 5.56 3.73
CA GLY A 195 -2.01 6.74 3.93
C GLY A 195 -1.61 7.88 2.99
N ALA A 196 -0.32 8.19 2.90
CA ALA A 196 0.19 9.22 1.98
C ALA A 196 -0.06 8.87 0.50
N ALA A 197 0.20 7.62 0.09
CA ALA A 197 -0.08 7.18 -1.27
C ALA A 197 -1.58 7.24 -1.59
N THR A 198 -2.41 6.74 -0.68
CA THR A 198 -3.87 6.72 -0.87
C THR A 198 -4.44 8.13 -0.90
N ALA A 199 -4.02 9.02 0.01
CA ALA A 199 -4.41 10.42 -0.03
C ALA A 199 -3.96 11.12 -1.32
N ALA A 200 -2.78 10.78 -1.86
CA ALA A 200 -2.28 11.36 -3.10
C ALA A 200 -3.05 10.90 -4.35
N VAL A 201 -3.11 9.58 -4.54
CA VAL A 201 -3.45 8.97 -5.83
C VAL A 201 -4.61 8.00 -5.75
N GLY A 202 -5.28 7.90 -4.59
CA GLY A 202 -6.33 6.92 -4.34
C GLY A 202 -5.80 5.51 -4.04
N PRO A 203 -6.70 4.56 -3.76
CA PRO A 203 -6.30 3.19 -3.44
C PRO A 203 -5.80 2.48 -4.70
N ILE A 204 -4.55 1.98 -4.65
CA ILE A 204 -3.95 1.18 -5.71
C ILE A 204 -3.55 -0.18 -5.14
N ALA A 205 -4.08 -1.26 -5.70
CA ALA A 205 -3.84 -2.63 -5.25
C ALA A 205 -2.76 -3.33 -6.08
N PHE A 206 -2.27 -4.47 -5.58
CA PHE A 206 -1.30 -5.38 -6.22
C PHE A 206 0.10 -4.84 -6.42
N VAL A 207 0.32 -3.53 -6.47
CA VAL A 207 1.66 -2.95 -6.63
C VAL A 207 2.60 -3.43 -5.53
N GLY A 208 2.15 -3.41 -4.27
CA GLY A 208 2.92 -3.87 -3.11
C GLY A 208 3.16 -5.38 -3.09
N LEU A 209 2.38 -6.17 -3.85
CA LEU A 209 2.63 -7.59 -4.09
C LEU A 209 3.72 -7.81 -5.14
N MET A 210 3.58 -7.13 -6.28
CA MET A 210 4.39 -7.38 -7.48
C MET A 210 5.83 -6.92 -7.31
N THR A 211 6.03 -5.69 -6.82
CA THR A 211 7.33 -5.02 -6.93
C THR A 211 8.38 -5.55 -5.96
N PRO A 212 8.07 -5.94 -4.70
CA PRO A 212 9.08 -6.59 -3.87
C PRO A 212 9.53 -7.93 -4.45
N HIS A 213 8.66 -8.63 -5.18
CA HIS A 213 9.03 -9.88 -5.86
C HIS A 213 10.01 -9.63 -7.01
N PHE A 214 9.77 -8.62 -7.85
CA PHE A 214 10.73 -8.22 -8.88
C PHE A 214 12.05 -7.71 -8.29
N ALA A 215 12.00 -6.91 -7.23
CA ALA A 215 13.20 -6.45 -6.53
C ALA A 215 14.03 -7.64 -6.01
N ARG A 216 13.38 -8.64 -5.38
CA ARG A 216 14.08 -9.86 -4.92
C ARG A 216 14.73 -10.65 -6.04
N TRP A 217 14.14 -10.67 -7.23
CA TRP A 217 14.75 -11.31 -8.39
C TRP A 217 16.02 -10.59 -8.87
N LEU A 218 16.05 -9.25 -8.74
CA LEU A 218 17.20 -8.43 -9.16
C LEU A 218 18.36 -8.43 -8.15
N VAL A 219 18.06 -8.31 -6.85
CA VAL A 219 19.09 -8.08 -5.81
C VAL A 219 19.11 -9.10 -4.68
N GLY A 220 18.23 -10.11 -4.71
CA GLY A 220 18.11 -11.14 -3.67
C GLY A 220 17.19 -10.75 -2.50
N ASN A 221 17.21 -11.57 -1.45
CA ASN A 221 16.28 -11.46 -0.30
C ASN A 221 16.77 -10.55 0.83
N ASP A 222 17.98 -10.00 0.75
CA ASP A 222 18.51 -9.10 1.77
C ASP A 222 17.75 -7.76 1.73
N HIS A 223 17.07 -7.42 2.84
CA HIS A 223 16.26 -6.21 2.96
C HIS A 223 17.08 -4.92 2.78
N ARG A 224 18.39 -4.95 3.03
CA ARG A 224 19.28 -3.79 2.83
C ARG A 224 19.34 -3.37 1.35
N TRP A 225 19.23 -4.33 0.44
CA TRP A 225 19.25 -4.12 -1.00
C TRP A 225 17.84 -4.16 -1.60
N MET A 226 17.00 -5.08 -1.11
CA MET A 226 15.63 -5.27 -1.59
C MET A 226 14.77 -4.02 -1.36
N LEU A 227 14.88 -3.33 -0.22
CA LEU A 227 14.07 -2.13 0.05
C LEU A 227 14.41 -0.96 -0.90
N PRO A 228 15.68 -0.53 -1.04
CA PRO A 228 16.05 0.48 -2.04
C PRO A 228 15.68 0.06 -3.47
N ALA A 229 15.92 -1.21 -3.84
CA ALA A 229 15.54 -1.70 -5.16
C ALA A 229 14.02 -1.61 -5.39
N THR A 230 13.21 -1.95 -4.39
CA THR A 230 11.74 -1.82 -4.46
C THR A 230 11.31 -0.35 -4.60
N ALA A 231 11.98 0.57 -3.89
CA ALA A 231 11.73 2.00 -4.00
C ALA A 231 12.03 2.57 -5.40
N LEU A 232 12.91 1.93 -6.17
CA LEU A 232 13.22 2.31 -7.56
C LEU A 232 12.32 1.61 -8.58
N VAL A 233 12.11 0.30 -8.44
CA VAL A 233 11.32 -0.52 -9.37
C VAL A 233 9.85 -0.10 -9.37
N THR A 234 9.31 0.25 -8.21
CA THR A 234 7.87 0.52 -8.07
C THR A 234 7.42 1.77 -8.83
N PRO A 235 8.08 2.93 -8.68
CA PRO A 235 7.83 4.10 -9.52
C PRO A 235 7.86 3.82 -11.02
N ILE A 236 8.84 3.04 -11.49
CA ILE A 236 8.99 2.70 -12.90
C ILE A 236 7.77 1.91 -13.39
N LEU A 237 7.35 0.90 -12.63
CA LEU A 237 6.16 0.11 -12.94
C LEU A 237 4.89 0.98 -12.97
N LEU A 238 4.74 1.87 -11.99
CA LEU A 238 3.57 2.74 -11.86
C LEU A 238 3.47 3.75 -13.01
N LEU A 239 4.58 4.38 -13.37
CA LEU A 239 4.64 5.31 -14.50
C LEU A 239 4.48 4.58 -15.84
N ALA A 240 5.01 3.37 -15.99
CA ALA A 240 4.78 2.55 -17.17
C ALA A 240 3.30 2.17 -17.31
N ALA A 241 2.65 1.76 -16.21
CA ALA A 241 1.22 1.48 -16.18
C ALA A 241 0.39 2.72 -16.55
N ASP A 242 0.78 3.90 -16.08
CA ASP A 242 0.15 5.18 -16.43
C ASP A 242 0.26 5.52 -17.91
N ILE A 243 1.43 5.31 -18.50
CA ILE A 243 1.66 5.55 -19.92
C ILE A 243 0.83 4.56 -20.75
N LEU A 244 0.85 3.27 -20.38
CA LEU A 244 0.07 2.23 -21.06
C LEU A 244 -1.43 2.52 -21.01
N GLY A 245 -1.97 2.89 -19.86
CA GLY A 245 -3.39 3.22 -19.72
C GLY A 245 -3.85 4.35 -20.63
N ARG A 246 -2.99 5.35 -20.86
CA ARG A 246 -3.25 6.46 -21.77
C ARG A 246 -3.15 6.10 -23.25
N LEU A 247 -2.30 5.12 -23.59
CA LEU A 247 -2.14 4.67 -24.98
C LEU A 247 -3.25 3.70 -25.42
N LEU A 248 -3.84 2.93 -24.49
CA LEU A 248 -4.82 1.90 -24.82
C LEU A 248 -6.22 2.44 -25.15
N VAL A 249 -6.66 3.53 -24.50
CA VAL A 249 -8.02 4.06 -24.66
C VAL A 249 -8.02 5.58 -24.64
N ALA A 250 -8.77 6.21 -25.56
CA ALA A 250 -8.88 7.67 -25.69
C ALA A 250 -9.45 8.39 -24.44
N GLY A 251 -10.08 7.66 -23.52
CA GLY A 251 -10.60 8.16 -22.24
C GLY A 251 -9.64 8.06 -21.05
N GLU A 252 -8.36 7.72 -21.28
CA GLU A 252 -7.32 7.44 -20.28
C GLU A 252 -7.70 6.34 -19.27
N LEU A 253 -7.25 5.11 -19.53
CA LEU A 253 -7.44 4.03 -18.57
C LEU A 253 -6.68 4.33 -17.28
N ARG A 254 -7.34 4.20 -16.15
CA ARG A 254 -6.75 4.54 -14.84
C ARG A 254 -5.68 3.54 -14.45
N VAL A 255 -4.65 4.05 -13.79
CA VAL A 255 -3.47 3.28 -13.35
C VAL A 255 -3.87 2.06 -12.52
N SER A 256 -4.79 2.21 -11.57
CA SER A 256 -5.21 1.10 -10.69
C SER A 256 -5.75 -0.10 -11.47
N ILE A 257 -6.46 0.15 -12.59
CA ILE A 257 -7.04 -0.87 -13.46
C ILE A 257 -5.91 -1.59 -14.20
N VAL A 258 -4.96 -0.85 -14.78
CA VAL A 258 -3.80 -1.43 -15.46
C VAL A 258 -2.98 -2.29 -14.48
N THR A 259 -2.70 -1.78 -13.27
CA THR A 259 -1.95 -2.52 -12.26
C THR A 259 -2.71 -3.74 -11.76
N ALA A 260 -4.03 -3.69 -11.63
CA ALA A 260 -4.84 -4.85 -11.27
C ALA A 260 -4.84 -5.93 -12.36
N MET A 261 -4.93 -5.53 -13.63
CA MET A 261 -4.85 -6.45 -14.78
C MET A 261 -3.50 -7.16 -14.87
N LEU A 262 -2.41 -6.49 -14.50
CA LEU A 262 -1.07 -7.10 -14.45
C LEU A 262 -0.84 -7.92 -13.16
N GLY A 263 -1.34 -7.41 -12.04
CA GLY A 263 -1.12 -7.97 -10.71
C GLY A 263 -1.91 -9.24 -10.41
N ALA A 264 -3.16 -9.34 -10.88
CA ALA A 264 -3.98 -10.53 -10.65
C ALA A 264 -3.38 -11.79 -11.32
N PRO A 265 -2.94 -11.79 -12.59
CA PRO A 265 -2.21 -12.92 -13.18
C PRO A 265 -0.93 -13.26 -12.41
N MET A 266 -0.18 -12.25 -11.98
CA MET A 266 1.04 -12.48 -11.20
C MET A 266 0.74 -13.18 -9.87
N LEU A 267 -0.30 -12.75 -9.14
CA LEU A 267 -0.76 -13.41 -7.92
C LEU A 267 -1.11 -14.88 -8.19
N ILE A 268 -1.88 -15.16 -9.25
CA ILE A 268 -2.27 -16.54 -9.63
C ILE A 268 -1.03 -17.39 -9.88
N VAL A 269 -0.06 -16.89 -10.65
CA VAL A 269 1.20 -17.59 -10.95
C VAL A 269 1.99 -17.87 -9.67
N LEU A 270 2.11 -16.90 -8.77
CA LEU A 270 2.84 -17.05 -7.51
C LEU A 270 2.21 -18.11 -6.60
N VAL A 271 0.88 -18.11 -6.47
CA VAL A 271 0.17 -19.11 -5.67
C VAL A 271 0.34 -20.51 -6.27
N ARG A 272 0.17 -20.66 -7.60
CA ARG A 272 0.32 -21.95 -8.29
C ARG A 272 1.73 -22.53 -8.16
N ARG A 273 2.78 -21.69 -8.27
CA ARG A 273 4.17 -22.13 -8.09
C ARG A 273 4.47 -22.56 -6.65
N LYS A 274 3.83 -21.94 -5.66
CA LYS A 274 4.00 -22.31 -4.24
C LYS A 274 3.35 -23.66 -3.92
N LEU A 275 2.17 -23.94 -4.49
CA LEU A 275 1.51 -25.25 -4.37
C LEU A 275 2.37 -26.38 -4.97
N GLY A 276 3.01 -26.14 -6.12
CA GLY A 276 3.87 -27.14 -6.77
C GLY A 276 5.17 -27.46 -6.04
N ARG A 277 5.65 -26.59 -5.14
CA ARG A 277 6.86 -26.81 -4.33
C ARG A 277 6.59 -27.44 -2.96
N GLY A 278 5.32 -27.64 -2.58
CA GLY A 278 4.90 -28.35 -1.37
C GLY A 278 4.41 -29.77 -1.62
N ALA A 279 4.64 -30.32 -2.82
CA ALA A 279 4.20 -31.65 -3.26
C ALA A 279 5.38 -32.57 -3.62
N ILE A 280 6.56 -32.34 -3.03
CA ILE A 280 7.74 -33.23 -3.12
C ILE A 280 8.35 -33.34 -1.74
#